data_AF-A0A379LKG2-F1
#
_entry.id   AF-A0A379LKG2-F1
#
_cell.length_a   1.000
_cell.length_b   1.000
_cell.length_c   1.000
_cell.angle_alpha   90.00
_cell.angle_beta   90.00
_cell.angle_gamma   90.00
#
_symmetry.space_group_name_H-M   'P 1'
#
loop_
_entity.id
_entity.type
_entity.pdbx_description
1 polymer ?
#
loop_
_entity_poly.entity_id
_entity_poly.type
_entity_poly.pdbx_seq_one_letter_code
_entity_poly.pdbx_strand_id
1 'polypeptide(L)'
;MSYALLRPFLFNLDPEHAHDLTLQLLEKAHKTHTLGFIYSQQSLPTECMGLQFSNPVGLAAGLDKNGRYIDALAELGFGFIEVGTVTPRPQQGNDKPRLFRLKEADAIINRMGFNNLGVDNLVRNVKNCKYQGNIGINIGKNAVTPVENAADDYIYCLDRVYPHASYITVNISSPNTKNLRDLQSGDALTELLDSIKNRHNQLATDYGFYVPMVLKVAPDLTEDQVDYLSTQLIEFEIDGLIATNTTLSRTGVEDLPHGDEAGGLSGRPVGHLSTQIIKQFHERLEDKLPIIGVGGIDSGEKAVQKLQAGASMVQLYSGMIYKGPRLVQQCVEAITSYRDIY
;
A
#
# COMPACT_ATOMS: atom_id res chain seq x y z
N MET A 1 -5.80 25.36 -3.32
CA MET A 1 -5.25 26.55 -2.62
C MET A 1 -4.84 26.25 -1.19
N SER A 2 -5.64 25.56 -0.36
CA SER A 2 -5.31 25.29 1.06
C SER A 2 -4.01 24.50 1.29
N TYR A 3 -3.77 23.41 0.54
CA TYR A 3 -2.60 22.56 0.78
C TYR A 3 -1.26 23.27 0.47
N ALA A 4 -1.22 24.08 -0.59
CA ALA A 4 0.00 24.82 -0.95
C ALA A 4 0.45 25.81 0.14
N LEU A 5 -0.49 26.31 0.95
CA LEU A 5 -0.20 27.18 2.10
C LEU A 5 0.21 26.40 3.34
N LEU A 6 -0.33 25.20 3.54
CA LEU A 6 0.02 24.32 4.67
C LEU A 6 1.35 23.60 4.47
N ARG A 7 1.71 23.28 3.22
CA ARG A 7 2.88 22.46 2.89
C ARG A 7 4.19 23.04 3.45
N PRO A 8 4.54 24.33 3.29
CA PRO A 8 5.79 24.87 3.83
C PRO A 8 5.92 24.70 5.34
N PHE A 9 4.82 24.87 6.09
CA PHE A 9 4.80 24.66 7.54
C PHE A 9 5.05 23.19 7.91
N LEU A 10 4.31 22.26 7.29
CA LEU A 10 4.48 20.82 7.52
C LEU A 10 5.88 20.33 7.14
N PHE A 11 6.52 20.96 6.16
CA PHE A 11 7.83 20.60 5.65
C PHE A 11 9.00 21.15 6.50
N ASN A 12 8.71 22.01 7.47
CA ASN A 12 9.66 22.48 8.48
C ASN A 12 9.61 21.68 9.78
N LEU A 13 8.64 20.78 9.93
CA LEU A 13 8.55 19.84 11.05
C LEU A 13 9.30 18.55 10.74
N ASP A 14 9.70 17.84 11.79
CA ASP A 14 10.10 16.43 11.70
C ASP A 14 9.05 15.63 10.90
N PRO A 15 9.44 14.81 9.91
CA PRO A 15 8.48 14.13 9.04
C PRO A 15 7.49 13.22 9.77
N GLU A 16 7.89 12.55 10.86
CA GLU A 16 7.02 11.66 11.62
C GLU A 16 6.03 12.47 12.47
N HIS A 17 6.49 13.53 13.13
CA HIS A 17 5.58 14.46 13.81
C HIS A 17 4.60 15.14 12.86
N ALA A 18 5.05 15.54 11.66
CA ALA A 18 4.20 16.14 10.64
C ALA A 18 3.12 15.17 10.16
N HIS A 19 3.47 13.88 10.03
CA HIS A 19 2.52 12.82 9.67
C HIS A 19 1.43 12.68 10.74
N ASP A 20 1.81 12.51 12.01
CA ASP A 20 0.87 12.37 13.13
C ASP A 20 -0.04 13.60 13.26
N LEU A 21 0.53 14.80 13.19
CA LEU A 21 -0.21 16.05 13.24
C LEU A 21 -1.20 16.16 12.06
N THR A 22 -0.79 15.80 10.86
CA THR A 22 -1.65 15.88 9.67
C THR A 22 -2.86 14.95 9.81
N LEU A 23 -2.68 13.72 10.28
CA LEU A 23 -3.78 12.78 10.50
C LEU A 23 -4.74 13.28 11.59
N GLN A 24 -4.22 13.84 12.68
CA GLN A 24 -5.07 14.44 13.73
C GLN A 24 -5.88 15.64 13.21
N LEU A 25 -5.27 16.51 12.38
CA LEU A 25 -5.96 17.63 11.77
C LEU A 25 -7.02 17.17 10.77
N LEU A 26 -6.73 16.13 9.97
CA LEU A 26 -7.73 15.50 9.09
C LEU A 26 -8.90 14.93 9.90
N GLU A 27 -8.62 14.22 10.98
CA GLU A 27 -9.69 13.67 11.85
C GLU A 27 -10.57 14.79 12.44
N LYS A 28 -9.96 15.89 12.88
CA LYS A 28 -10.69 17.05 13.39
C LYS A 28 -11.54 17.69 12.30
N ALA A 29 -10.99 17.87 11.10
CA ALA A 29 -11.68 18.45 9.95
C ALA A 29 -12.86 17.58 9.48
N HIS A 30 -12.71 16.26 9.54
CA HIS A 30 -13.78 15.28 9.31
C HIS A 30 -14.90 15.43 10.34
N LYS A 31 -14.56 15.47 11.64
CA LYS A 31 -15.54 15.64 12.73
C LYS A 31 -16.30 16.96 12.68
N THR A 32 -15.72 18.00 12.07
CA THR A 32 -16.41 19.28 11.83
C THR A 32 -17.09 19.34 10.46
N HIS A 33 -17.16 18.22 9.73
CA HIS A 33 -17.76 18.09 8.40
C HIS A 33 -17.21 19.07 7.35
N THR A 34 -15.94 19.44 7.46
CA THR A 34 -15.32 20.46 6.58
C THR A 34 -14.67 19.87 5.33
N LEU A 35 -14.22 18.62 5.36
CA LEU A 35 -13.49 18.01 4.24
C LEU A 35 -14.38 17.76 3.03
N GLY A 36 -15.63 17.33 3.24
CA GLY A 36 -16.59 17.06 2.16
C GLY A 36 -16.97 18.28 1.31
N PHE A 37 -16.74 19.50 1.81
CA PHE A 37 -16.90 20.74 1.03
C PHE A 37 -15.66 21.07 0.18
N ILE A 38 -14.50 20.50 0.53
CA ILE A 38 -13.20 20.85 -0.04
C ILE A 38 -12.80 19.85 -1.13
N TYR A 39 -13.11 18.57 -0.93
CA TYR A 39 -12.72 17.48 -1.82
C TYR A 39 -13.94 16.84 -2.45
N SER A 40 -13.98 16.82 -3.77
CA SER A 40 -15.04 16.18 -4.54
C SER A 40 -14.81 14.67 -4.58
N GLN A 41 -15.88 13.92 -4.35
CA GLN A 41 -15.89 12.48 -4.57
C GLN A 41 -16.03 12.23 -6.08
N GLN A 42 -15.04 11.57 -6.66
CA GLN A 42 -15.07 11.16 -8.06
C GLN A 42 -15.58 9.72 -8.16
N SER A 43 -16.45 9.47 -9.13
CA SER A 43 -17.00 8.14 -9.40
C SER A 43 -16.48 7.62 -10.73
N LEU A 44 -15.82 6.49 -10.69
CA LEU A 44 -15.41 5.71 -11.86
C LEU A 44 -15.49 4.22 -11.47
N PRO A 45 -16.71 3.66 -11.33
CA PRO A 45 -16.89 2.30 -10.85
C PRO A 45 -15.98 1.32 -11.57
N THR A 46 -15.20 0.57 -10.81
CA THR A 46 -14.17 -0.33 -11.34
C THR A 46 -14.29 -1.68 -10.65
N GLU A 47 -14.47 -2.73 -11.44
CA GLU A 47 -14.41 -4.09 -10.95
C GLU A 47 -12.95 -4.58 -10.92
N CYS A 48 -12.53 -5.16 -9.80
CA CYS A 48 -11.20 -5.73 -9.65
C CYS A 48 -11.22 -6.80 -8.55
N MET A 49 -10.56 -7.94 -8.75
CA MET A 49 -10.55 -9.06 -7.78
C MET A 49 -11.97 -9.54 -7.37
N GLY A 50 -12.96 -9.40 -8.26
CA GLY A 50 -14.37 -9.70 -7.96
C GLY A 50 -15.07 -8.70 -7.04
N LEU A 51 -14.44 -7.56 -6.73
CA LEU A 51 -14.99 -6.48 -5.91
C LEU A 51 -15.35 -5.27 -6.78
N GLN A 52 -16.37 -4.52 -6.36
CA GLN A 52 -16.75 -3.25 -6.97
C GLN A 52 -16.16 -2.09 -6.18
N PHE A 53 -15.27 -1.34 -6.81
CA PHE A 53 -14.64 -0.13 -6.26
C PHE A 53 -15.31 1.13 -6.81
N SER A 54 -15.42 2.18 -6.00
CA SER A 54 -16.06 3.44 -6.46
C SER A 54 -15.20 4.20 -7.48
N ASN A 55 -13.88 4.06 -7.41
CA ASN A 55 -12.92 4.52 -8.42
C ASN A 55 -11.60 3.72 -8.32
N PRO A 56 -10.72 3.74 -9.34
CA PRO A 56 -9.52 2.90 -9.37
C PRO A 56 -8.31 3.49 -8.62
N VAL A 57 -8.50 4.56 -7.84
CA VAL A 57 -7.40 5.26 -7.14
C VAL A 57 -7.53 5.04 -5.63
N GLY A 58 -6.61 4.26 -5.06
CA GLY A 58 -6.61 3.92 -3.64
C GLY A 58 -5.52 4.59 -2.82
N LEU A 59 -5.67 4.53 -1.50
CA LEU A 59 -4.60 4.87 -0.57
C LEU A 59 -3.72 3.65 -0.31
N ALA A 60 -2.40 3.79 -0.44
CA ALA A 60 -1.46 2.71 -0.16
C ALA A 60 -1.27 2.49 1.35
N ALA A 61 -0.95 1.25 1.74
CA ALA A 61 -0.59 0.92 3.11
C ALA A 61 0.60 1.75 3.63
N GLY A 62 0.64 1.91 4.95
CA GLY A 62 1.70 2.55 5.71
C GLY A 62 1.33 3.94 6.20
N LEU A 63 0.33 4.60 5.59
CA LEU A 63 -0.16 5.91 6.06
C LEU A 63 -0.98 5.75 7.35
N ASP A 64 -2.02 4.92 7.34
CA ASP A 64 -2.81 4.63 8.54
C ASP A 64 -2.60 3.18 8.97
N LYS A 65 -1.50 2.96 9.70
CA LYS A 65 -1.08 1.61 10.11
C LYS A 65 -2.03 0.92 11.07
N ASN A 66 -2.86 1.69 11.77
CA ASN A 66 -3.74 1.17 12.83
C ASN A 66 -5.23 1.31 12.49
N GLY A 67 -5.57 1.78 11.28
CA GLY A 67 -6.95 2.01 10.85
C GLY A 67 -7.68 3.09 11.65
N ARG A 68 -6.97 4.05 12.24
CA ARG A 68 -7.55 5.05 13.14
C ARG A 68 -8.26 6.20 12.41
N TYR A 69 -7.92 6.44 11.16
CA TYR A 69 -8.29 7.63 10.39
C TYR A 69 -9.05 7.30 9.09
N ILE A 70 -9.58 6.08 8.97
CA ILE A 70 -10.27 5.58 7.77
C ILE A 70 -11.34 6.56 7.27
N ASP A 71 -12.24 7.00 8.14
CA ASP A 71 -13.35 7.88 7.76
C ASP A 71 -12.86 9.24 7.21
N ALA A 72 -11.85 9.83 7.86
CA ALA A 72 -11.27 11.10 7.43
C ALA A 72 -10.50 10.97 6.11
N LEU A 73 -9.82 9.84 5.90
CA LEU A 73 -9.09 9.55 4.66
C LEU A 73 -10.03 9.26 3.50
N ALA A 74 -11.17 8.61 3.74
CA ALA A 74 -12.19 8.34 2.72
C ALA A 74 -12.77 9.63 2.11
N GLU A 75 -12.90 10.68 2.92
CA GLU A 75 -13.37 11.99 2.44
C GLU A 75 -12.42 12.68 1.46
N LEU A 76 -11.19 12.18 1.28
CA LEU A 76 -10.24 12.69 0.29
C LEU A 76 -10.51 12.20 -1.14
N GLY A 77 -11.50 11.32 -1.34
CA GLY A 77 -11.95 10.88 -2.68
C GLY A 77 -11.37 9.55 -3.16
N PHE A 78 -10.68 8.80 -2.29
CA PHE A 78 -10.13 7.50 -2.64
C PHE A 78 -11.25 6.48 -2.89
N GLY A 79 -11.04 5.64 -3.91
CA GLY A 79 -11.94 4.53 -4.22
C GLY A 79 -11.83 3.36 -3.25
N PHE A 80 -10.67 3.22 -2.61
CA PHE A 80 -10.38 2.23 -1.57
C PHE A 80 -9.24 2.67 -0.66
N ILE A 81 -9.18 2.08 0.53
CA ILE A 81 -8.17 2.41 1.55
C ILE A 81 -7.46 1.13 1.99
N GLU A 82 -6.14 1.10 1.90
CA GLU A 82 -5.34 0.04 2.50
C GLU A 82 -4.73 0.51 3.83
N VAL A 83 -5.08 -0.16 4.93
CA VAL A 83 -4.52 0.07 6.27
C VAL A 83 -3.42 -0.94 6.59
N GLY A 84 -2.63 -0.67 7.63
CA GLY A 84 -1.47 -1.49 8.01
C GLY A 84 -0.16 -0.97 7.41
N THR A 85 0.92 -1.75 7.32
CA THR A 85 1.03 -3.16 7.71
C THR A 85 0.87 -3.36 9.21
N VAL A 86 0.00 -4.29 9.59
CA VAL A 86 -0.21 -4.71 10.97
C VAL A 86 0.46 -6.04 11.25
N THR A 87 0.84 -6.27 12.51
CA THR A 87 1.49 -7.50 12.98
C THR A 87 0.68 -8.12 14.13
N PRO A 88 0.92 -9.40 14.49
CA PRO A 88 0.18 -10.05 15.59
C PRO A 88 0.21 -9.25 16.89
N ARG A 89 1.43 -8.90 17.33
CA ARG A 89 1.64 -8.12 18.55
C ARG A 89 1.98 -6.66 18.23
N PRO A 90 1.67 -5.71 19.13
CA PRO A 90 2.15 -4.34 19.04
C PRO A 90 3.68 -4.29 18.98
N GLN A 91 4.23 -3.36 18.20
CA GLN A 91 5.67 -3.08 18.21
C GLN A 91 5.94 -1.61 17.89
N GLN A 92 6.99 -1.06 18.49
CA GLN A 92 7.35 0.35 18.34
C GLN A 92 7.96 0.69 16.97
N GLY A 93 8.50 -0.31 16.27
CA GLY A 93 9.33 -0.14 15.08
C GLY A 93 10.78 0.20 15.41
N ASN A 94 11.55 0.64 14.41
CA ASN A 94 12.97 0.99 14.60
C ASN A 94 13.13 2.34 15.32
N ASP A 95 14.33 2.63 15.83
CA ASP A 95 14.63 3.88 16.54
C ASP A 95 14.51 5.12 15.64
N LYS A 96 14.12 6.25 16.24
CA LYS A 96 14.04 7.55 15.55
C LYS A 96 15.42 8.24 15.51
N PRO A 97 15.74 9.04 14.47
CA PRO A 97 14.92 9.33 13.29
C PRO A 97 14.93 8.17 12.27
N ARG A 98 13.77 7.96 11.65
CA ARG A 98 13.49 6.82 10.76
C ARG A 98 12.67 7.17 9.52
N LEU A 99 12.40 8.44 9.31
CA LEU A 99 11.62 8.98 8.20
C LEU A 99 12.27 10.28 7.74
N PHE A 100 12.67 10.32 6.47
CA PHE A 100 13.46 11.40 5.88
C PHE A 100 12.80 11.88 4.59
N ARG A 101 12.74 13.20 4.40
CA ARG A 101 12.21 13.81 3.18
C ARG A 101 13.36 14.34 2.33
N LEU A 102 13.37 13.93 1.07
CA LEU A 102 14.25 14.42 0.03
C LEU A 102 13.40 15.35 -0.83
N LYS A 103 13.39 16.64 -0.47
CA LYS A 103 12.38 17.60 -0.94
C LYS A 103 12.54 17.89 -2.43
N GLU A 104 13.77 17.95 -2.89
CA GLU A 104 14.19 18.23 -4.26
C GLU A 104 13.72 17.13 -5.22
N ALA A 105 13.62 15.89 -4.74
CA ALA A 105 13.21 14.74 -5.52
C ALA A 105 11.73 14.35 -5.35
N ASP A 106 10.94 15.09 -4.56
CA ASP A 106 9.59 14.66 -4.14
C ASP A 106 9.58 13.21 -3.62
N ALA A 107 10.56 12.89 -2.75
CA ALA A 107 10.87 11.52 -2.32
C ALA A 107 11.04 11.36 -0.81
N ILE A 108 10.80 10.15 -0.32
CA ILE A 108 10.89 9.82 1.11
C ILE A 108 11.71 8.54 1.28
N ILE A 109 12.69 8.57 2.17
CA ILE A 109 13.37 7.37 2.69
C ILE A 109 12.80 7.05 4.07
N ASN A 110 12.46 5.78 4.33
CA ASN A 110 11.99 5.36 5.64
C ASN A 110 12.53 4.00 6.06
N ARG A 111 12.75 3.86 7.36
CA ARG A 111 13.12 2.62 8.04
C ARG A 111 12.20 2.35 9.23
N MET A 112 10.89 2.41 9.02
CA MET A 112 9.93 2.38 10.13
C MET A 112 9.88 1.05 10.90
N GLY A 113 10.09 -0.09 10.22
CA GLY A 113 10.09 -1.42 10.86
C GLY A 113 8.73 -1.85 11.43
N PHE A 114 7.64 -1.67 10.66
CA PHE A 114 6.27 -2.03 11.06
C PHE A 114 5.85 -1.54 12.46
N ASN A 115 6.07 -0.26 12.80
CA ASN A 115 5.47 0.32 14.00
C ASN A 115 3.93 0.27 13.95
N ASN A 116 3.30 -0.46 14.88
CA ASN A 116 1.84 -0.62 14.96
C ASN A 116 1.38 -1.09 16.34
N LEU A 117 0.07 -1.00 16.59
CA LEU A 117 -0.58 -1.34 17.87
C LEU A 117 -1.13 -2.78 17.93
N GLY A 118 -0.75 -3.64 17.00
CA GLY A 118 -1.21 -5.02 16.89
C GLY A 118 -2.54 -5.18 16.15
N VAL A 119 -2.77 -6.38 15.62
CA VAL A 119 -3.93 -6.70 14.78
C VAL A 119 -5.27 -6.54 15.52
N ASP A 120 -5.34 -6.89 16.80
CA ASP A 120 -6.57 -6.75 17.59
C ASP A 120 -7.00 -5.28 17.73
N ASN A 121 -6.02 -4.36 17.82
CA ASN A 121 -6.31 -2.93 17.85
C ASN A 121 -6.80 -2.43 16.49
N LEU A 122 -6.14 -2.85 15.40
CA LEU A 122 -6.56 -2.48 14.04
C LEU A 122 -8.00 -2.95 13.77
N VAL A 123 -8.31 -4.21 14.10
CA VAL A 123 -9.65 -4.77 13.92
C VAL A 123 -10.72 -3.98 14.69
N ARG A 124 -10.43 -3.57 15.94
CA ARG A 124 -11.36 -2.71 16.70
C ARG A 124 -11.63 -1.39 15.98
N ASN A 125 -10.60 -0.77 15.42
CA ASN A 125 -10.75 0.49 14.71
C ASN A 125 -11.54 0.33 13.39
N VAL A 126 -11.24 -0.72 12.61
CA VAL A 126 -11.98 -1.04 11.38
C VAL A 126 -13.46 -1.29 11.68
N LYS A 127 -13.79 -2.04 12.73
CA LYS A 127 -15.20 -2.28 13.13
C LYS A 127 -15.93 -1.01 13.58
N ASN A 128 -15.21 0.00 14.05
CA ASN A 128 -15.79 1.24 14.55
C ASN A 128 -15.92 2.32 13.47
N CYS A 129 -15.23 2.18 12.33
CA CYS A 129 -15.33 3.14 11.23
C CYS A 129 -16.73 3.15 10.59
N LYS A 130 -17.07 4.23 9.89
CA LYS A 130 -18.35 4.42 9.21
C LYS A 130 -18.25 4.29 7.69
N TYR A 131 -17.05 4.35 7.14
CA TYR A 131 -16.78 4.13 5.74
C TYR A 131 -17.36 2.80 5.24
N GLN A 132 -18.06 2.84 4.11
CA GLN A 132 -18.73 1.69 3.49
C GLN A 132 -18.04 1.22 2.20
N GLY A 133 -16.94 1.87 1.80
CA GLY A 133 -16.15 1.44 0.65
C GLY A 133 -15.15 0.34 1.01
N ASN A 134 -14.32 -0.04 0.05
CA ASN A 134 -13.43 -1.19 0.22
C ASN A 134 -12.24 -0.85 1.13
N ILE A 135 -12.03 -1.71 2.13
CA ILE A 135 -10.90 -1.62 3.06
C ILE A 135 -9.97 -2.81 2.83
N GLY A 136 -8.77 -2.52 2.35
CA GLY A 136 -7.66 -3.47 2.30
C GLY A 136 -6.96 -3.54 3.65
N ILE A 137 -6.67 -4.73 4.16
CA ILE A 137 -5.87 -4.90 5.38
C ILE A 137 -4.54 -5.56 5.05
N ASN A 138 -3.46 -4.80 5.20
CA ASN A 138 -2.10 -5.25 4.95
C ASN A 138 -1.51 -5.90 6.20
N ILE A 139 -1.11 -7.17 6.10
CA ILE A 139 -0.61 -7.99 7.20
C ILE A 139 0.88 -8.32 7.01
N GLY A 140 1.59 -8.47 8.13
CA GLY A 140 3.02 -8.75 8.16
C GLY A 140 3.46 -9.47 9.44
N LYS A 141 4.73 -9.84 9.45
CA LYS A 141 5.40 -10.52 10.56
C LYS A 141 5.92 -9.53 11.62
N ASN A 142 5.85 -9.88 12.90
CA ASN A 142 6.54 -9.16 13.96
C ASN A 142 8.08 -9.18 13.74
N ALA A 143 8.77 -8.13 14.17
CA ALA A 143 10.22 -8.04 13.96
C ALA A 143 11.02 -9.14 14.67
N VAL A 144 10.54 -9.60 15.83
CA VAL A 144 11.19 -10.60 16.69
C VAL A 144 10.90 -12.04 16.27
N THR A 145 9.90 -12.29 15.43
CA THR A 145 9.56 -13.62 14.95
C THR A 145 10.63 -14.06 13.94
N PRO A 146 11.26 -15.23 14.07
CA PRO A 146 12.17 -15.77 13.07
C PRO A 146 11.46 -15.96 11.71
N VAL A 147 12.21 -15.97 10.60
CA VAL A 147 11.62 -16.07 9.25
C VAL A 147 10.98 -17.44 9.02
N GLU A 148 11.55 -18.47 9.64
CA GLU A 148 11.09 -19.85 9.60
C GLU A 148 9.69 -19.99 10.23
N ASN A 149 9.34 -19.11 11.16
CA ASN A 149 8.02 -19.05 11.80
C ASN A 149 7.17 -17.88 11.25
N ALA A 150 7.53 -17.33 10.09
CA ALA A 150 6.81 -16.19 9.53
C ALA A 150 5.32 -16.51 9.27
N ALA A 151 5.04 -17.72 8.78
CA ALA A 151 3.69 -18.17 8.44
C ALA A 151 2.71 -18.04 9.61
N ASP A 152 3.16 -18.35 10.83
CA ASP A 152 2.34 -18.24 12.05
C ASP A 152 1.82 -16.82 12.28
N ASP A 153 2.67 -15.81 12.06
CA ASP A 153 2.29 -14.41 12.23
C ASP A 153 1.28 -13.96 11.16
N TYR A 154 1.46 -14.42 9.92
CA TYR A 154 0.51 -14.14 8.84
C TYR A 154 -0.84 -14.81 9.09
N ILE A 155 -0.85 -16.09 9.48
CA ILE A 155 -2.06 -16.84 9.83
C ILE A 155 -2.78 -16.20 11.02
N TYR A 156 -2.05 -15.83 12.07
CA TYR A 156 -2.63 -15.17 13.24
C TYR A 156 -3.32 -13.85 12.89
N CYS A 157 -2.71 -13.05 12.02
CA CYS A 157 -3.31 -11.83 11.50
C CYS A 157 -4.52 -12.15 10.61
N LEU A 158 -4.36 -13.08 9.67
CA LEU A 158 -5.37 -13.51 8.71
C LEU A 158 -6.68 -13.89 9.42
N ASP A 159 -6.61 -14.76 10.44
CA ASP A 159 -7.77 -15.19 11.25
C ASP A 159 -8.59 -14.02 11.81
N ARG A 160 -7.92 -12.93 12.17
CA ARG A 160 -8.55 -11.78 12.83
C ARG A 160 -9.09 -10.76 11.86
N VAL A 161 -8.42 -10.58 10.73
CA VAL A 161 -8.79 -9.56 9.74
C VAL A 161 -9.79 -10.07 8.71
N TYR A 162 -9.86 -11.39 8.50
CA TYR A 162 -10.71 -12.01 7.48
C TYR A 162 -12.16 -11.49 7.45
N PRO A 163 -12.92 -11.50 8.56
CA PRO A 163 -14.32 -11.07 8.52
C PRO A 163 -14.51 -9.54 8.43
N HIS A 164 -13.42 -8.78 8.33
CA HIS A 164 -13.41 -7.32 8.44
C HIS A 164 -12.72 -6.63 7.25
N ALA A 165 -12.08 -7.39 6.37
CA ALA A 165 -11.37 -6.88 5.20
C ALA A 165 -12.23 -7.06 3.94
N SER A 166 -12.14 -6.10 3.01
CA SER A 166 -12.60 -6.31 1.63
C SER A 166 -11.58 -7.11 0.83
N TYR A 167 -10.29 -6.88 1.07
CA TYR A 167 -9.19 -7.70 0.55
C TYR A 167 -8.03 -7.70 1.56
N ILE A 168 -7.19 -8.72 1.52
CA ILE A 168 -6.09 -8.92 2.49
C ILE A 168 -4.78 -8.92 1.75
N THR A 169 -3.84 -8.08 2.16
CA THR A 169 -2.52 -8.01 1.54
C THR A 169 -1.47 -8.72 2.37
N VAL A 170 -0.83 -9.74 1.80
CA VAL A 170 0.36 -10.39 2.35
C VAL A 170 1.59 -9.58 1.97
N ASN A 171 2.23 -8.93 2.94
CA ASN A 171 3.41 -8.10 2.70
C ASN A 171 4.71 -8.84 3.02
N ILE A 172 5.45 -9.21 1.98
CA ILE A 172 6.76 -9.85 2.06
C ILE A 172 7.91 -8.95 1.55
N SER A 173 7.64 -7.66 1.32
CA SER A 173 8.53 -6.78 0.54
C SER A 173 9.14 -5.61 1.31
N SER A 174 8.83 -5.47 2.61
CA SER A 174 9.42 -4.43 3.46
C SER A 174 10.95 -4.58 3.52
N PRO A 175 11.74 -3.54 3.19
CA PRO A 175 13.19 -3.55 3.38
C PRO A 175 13.60 -3.35 4.85
N ASN A 176 12.63 -3.04 5.72
CA ASN A 176 12.87 -2.53 7.07
C ASN A 176 12.64 -3.57 8.16
N THR A 177 12.25 -4.78 7.76
CA THR A 177 12.12 -5.95 8.63
C THR A 177 13.19 -6.93 8.20
N LYS A 178 14.12 -7.22 9.10
CA LYS A 178 15.29 -8.06 8.80
C LYS A 178 14.85 -9.39 8.16
N ASN A 179 15.52 -9.74 7.06
CA ASN A 179 15.35 -10.99 6.31
C ASN A 179 13.92 -11.23 5.74
N LEU A 180 13.04 -10.23 5.73
CA LEU A 180 11.68 -10.43 5.22
C LEU A 180 11.67 -10.68 3.71
N ARG A 181 12.53 -10.00 2.96
CA ARG A 181 12.62 -10.13 1.51
C ARG A 181 13.15 -11.49 1.05
N ASP A 182 13.78 -12.24 1.96
CA ASP A 182 14.27 -13.60 1.70
C ASP A 182 13.08 -14.57 1.49
N LEU A 183 11.89 -14.23 2.01
CA LEU A 183 10.63 -14.94 1.74
C LEU A 183 10.14 -14.80 0.29
N GLN A 184 10.78 -13.99 -0.57
CA GLN A 184 10.38 -13.83 -1.97
C GLN A 184 11.04 -14.88 -2.89
N SER A 185 11.88 -15.78 -2.37
CA SER A 185 12.68 -16.71 -3.17
C SER A 185 12.58 -18.15 -2.70
N GLY A 186 12.49 -19.06 -3.65
CA GLY A 186 12.59 -20.51 -3.44
C GLY A 186 11.54 -21.07 -2.50
N ASP A 187 11.84 -22.24 -1.93
CA ASP A 187 10.93 -23.06 -1.13
C ASP A 187 10.25 -22.29 0.01
N ALA A 188 10.91 -21.29 0.58
CA ALA A 188 10.35 -20.46 1.65
C ALA A 188 9.09 -19.68 1.22
N LEU A 189 9.03 -19.22 -0.03
CA LEU A 189 7.82 -18.58 -0.55
C LEU A 189 6.71 -19.61 -0.74
N THR A 190 7.02 -20.75 -1.35
CA THR A 190 6.07 -21.84 -1.61
C THR A 190 5.44 -22.33 -0.31
N GLU A 191 6.23 -22.62 0.72
CA GLU A 191 5.75 -23.05 2.04
C GLU A 191 4.88 -21.99 2.73
N LEU A 192 5.27 -20.71 2.61
CA LEU A 192 4.52 -19.60 3.18
C LEU A 192 3.15 -19.45 2.50
N LEU A 193 3.12 -19.45 1.16
CA LEU A 193 1.88 -19.32 0.40
C LEU A 193 0.96 -20.52 0.60
N ASP A 194 1.50 -21.73 0.63
CA ASP A 194 0.73 -22.95 0.93
C ASP A 194 0.06 -22.84 2.31
N SER A 195 0.82 -22.50 3.35
CA SER A 195 0.30 -22.34 4.71
C SER A 195 -0.80 -21.28 4.78
N ILE A 196 -0.57 -20.12 4.16
CA ILE A 196 -1.52 -19.00 4.16
C ILE A 196 -2.78 -19.33 3.36
N LYS A 197 -2.67 -19.90 2.15
CA LYS A 197 -3.82 -20.24 1.30
C LYS A 197 -4.64 -21.40 1.86
N ASN A 198 -3.99 -22.40 2.45
CA ASN A 198 -4.70 -23.47 3.16
C ASN A 198 -5.57 -22.90 4.29
N ARG A 199 -5.03 -21.97 5.09
CA ARG A 199 -5.83 -21.32 6.14
C ARG A 199 -6.90 -20.39 5.56
N HIS A 200 -6.59 -19.66 4.52
CA HIS A 200 -7.53 -18.77 3.82
C HIS A 200 -8.75 -19.51 3.28
N ASN A 201 -8.54 -20.68 2.66
CA ASN A 201 -9.61 -21.54 2.14
C ASN A 201 -10.49 -22.12 3.27
N GLN A 202 -9.89 -22.47 4.41
CA GLN A 202 -10.64 -22.85 5.61
C GLN A 202 -11.51 -21.70 6.10
N LEU A 203 -10.94 -20.49 6.22
CA LEU A 203 -11.69 -19.30 6.65
C LEU A 203 -12.83 -18.96 5.69
N ALA A 204 -12.63 -19.11 4.37
CA ALA A 204 -13.69 -18.94 3.37
C ALA A 204 -14.86 -19.90 3.61
N THR A 205 -14.54 -21.15 3.97
CA THR A 205 -15.52 -22.18 4.31
C THR A 205 -16.23 -21.87 5.63
N ASP A 206 -15.46 -21.51 6.67
CA ASP A 206 -15.95 -21.24 8.03
C ASP A 206 -16.90 -20.02 8.07
N TYR A 207 -16.58 -18.97 7.30
CA TYR A 207 -17.38 -17.74 7.23
C TYR A 207 -18.45 -17.76 6.14
N GLY A 208 -18.34 -18.65 5.15
CA GLY A 208 -19.29 -18.75 4.04
C GLY A 208 -19.18 -17.64 2.98
N PHE A 209 -18.08 -16.90 2.97
CA PHE A 209 -17.77 -15.91 1.92
C PHE A 209 -16.26 -15.84 1.67
N TYR A 210 -15.87 -15.44 0.47
CA TYR A 210 -14.47 -15.32 0.05
C TYR A 210 -13.97 -13.89 0.15
N VAL A 211 -12.76 -13.70 0.69
CA VAL A 211 -12.08 -12.39 0.75
C VAL A 211 -10.82 -12.43 -0.10
N PRO A 212 -10.69 -11.63 -1.18
CA PRO A 212 -9.51 -11.66 -2.04
C PRO A 212 -8.18 -11.46 -1.30
N MET A 213 -7.19 -12.28 -1.67
CA MET A 213 -5.83 -12.24 -1.16
C MET A 213 -4.89 -11.64 -2.20
N VAL A 214 -4.05 -10.70 -1.76
CA VAL A 214 -3.16 -9.93 -2.61
C VAL A 214 -1.73 -10.05 -2.12
N LEU A 215 -0.77 -10.31 -3.00
CA LEU A 215 0.65 -10.28 -2.64
C LEU A 215 1.24 -8.89 -2.91
N LYS A 216 2.10 -8.38 -2.02
CA LYS A 216 2.81 -7.11 -2.24
C LYS A 216 4.31 -7.33 -2.40
N VAL A 217 4.84 -6.97 -3.56
CA VAL A 217 6.24 -7.25 -3.95
C VAL A 217 7.13 -6.01 -3.94
N ALA A 218 8.44 -6.23 -3.84
CA ALA A 218 9.44 -5.17 -3.95
C ALA A 218 9.65 -4.77 -5.43
N PRO A 219 10.13 -3.55 -5.70
CA PRO A 219 10.56 -3.18 -7.04
C PRO A 219 11.96 -3.73 -7.40
N ASP A 220 12.70 -4.22 -6.40
CA ASP A 220 14.09 -4.66 -6.51
C ASP A 220 14.15 -6.16 -6.85
N LEU A 221 13.54 -6.56 -7.97
CA LEU A 221 13.46 -7.97 -8.40
C LEU A 221 14.24 -8.17 -9.71
N THR A 222 14.88 -9.33 -9.85
CA THR A 222 15.44 -9.79 -11.13
C THR A 222 14.34 -10.41 -12.01
N GLU A 223 14.57 -10.55 -13.31
CA GLU A 223 13.61 -11.19 -14.22
C GLU A 223 13.25 -12.60 -13.76
N ASP A 224 14.24 -13.43 -13.39
CA ASP A 224 14.02 -14.79 -12.86
C ASP A 224 13.12 -14.79 -11.60
N GLN A 225 13.25 -13.78 -10.73
CA GLN A 225 12.39 -13.64 -9.56
C GLN A 225 10.96 -13.26 -9.95
N VAL A 226 10.79 -12.39 -10.96
CA VAL A 226 9.46 -12.06 -11.50
C VAL A 226 8.82 -13.29 -12.14
N ASP A 227 9.57 -14.08 -12.90
CA ASP A 227 9.12 -15.35 -13.48
C ASP A 227 8.64 -16.32 -12.40
N TYR A 228 9.48 -16.57 -11.40
CA TYR A 228 9.15 -17.45 -10.28
C TYR A 228 7.92 -16.96 -9.51
N LEU A 229 7.87 -15.68 -9.13
CA LEU A 229 6.73 -15.09 -8.43
C LEU A 229 5.44 -15.21 -9.26
N SER A 230 5.51 -14.99 -10.58
CA SER A 230 4.35 -15.10 -11.47
C SER A 230 3.79 -16.53 -11.49
N THR A 231 4.66 -17.55 -11.52
CA THR A 231 4.24 -18.95 -11.40
C THR A 231 3.56 -19.22 -10.06
N GLN A 232 4.14 -18.76 -8.95
CA GLN A 232 3.59 -18.97 -7.61
C GLN A 232 2.22 -18.27 -7.42
N LEU A 233 2.06 -17.06 -7.95
CA LEU A 233 0.78 -16.33 -7.89
C LEU A 233 -0.35 -17.11 -8.57
N ILE A 234 -0.07 -17.74 -9.71
CA ILE A 234 -1.04 -18.56 -10.46
C ILE A 234 -1.29 -19.88 -9.73
N GLU A 235 -0.23 -20.59 -9.32
CA GLU A 235 -0.31 -21.89 -8.67
C GLU A 235 -1.12 -21.85 -7.37
N PHE A 236 -0.92 -20.82 -6.55
CA PHE A 236 -1.60 -20.63 -5.28
C PHE A 236 -2.92 -19.86 -5.39
N GLU A 237 -3.39 -19.56 -6.61
CA GLU A 237 -4.64 -18.83 -6.86
C GLU A 237 -4.70 -17.54 -6.01
N ILE A 238 -3.63 -16.74 -6.05
CA ILE A 238 -3.63 -15.40 -5.46
C ILE A 238 -4.55 -14.53 -6.33
N ASP A 239 -5.28 -13.59 -5.71
CA ASP A 239 -6.35 -12.84 -6.39
C ASP A 239 -5.88 -11.50 -6.96
N GLY A 240 -4.73 -10.99 -6.50
CA GLY A 240 -4.13 -9.79 -7.06
C GLY A 240 -2.68 -9.59 -6.67
N LEU A 241 -2.03 -8.64 -7.34
CA LEU A 241 -0.66 -8.22 -7.05
C LEU A 241 -0.60 -6.71 -6.80
N ILE A 242 0.07 -6.28 -5.72
CA ILE A 242 0.47 -4.88 -5.52
C ILE A 242 1.93 -4.70 -5.91
N ALA A 243 2.16 -3.95 -6.99
CA ALA A 243 3.46 -3.64 -7.54
C ALA A 243 3.66 -2.11 -7.58
N THR A 244 4.42 -1.48 -6.69
CA THR A 244 5.43 -2.07 -5.78
C THR A 244 5.50 -1.41 -4.41
N ASN A 245 6.24 -2.05 -3.50
CA ASN A 245 6.77 -1.43 -2.28
C ASN A 245 7.92 -0.44 -2.59
N THR A 246 8.61 0.03 -1.55
CA THR A 246 9.77 0.93 -1.66
C THR A 246 11.03 0.23 -2.19
N THR A 247 11.92 0.96 -2.86
CA THR A 247 13.20 0.45 -3.41
C THR A 247 14.37 0.63 -2.44
N LEU A 248 15.37 -0.25 -2.53
CA LEU A 248 16.68 -0.03 -1.89
C LEU A 248 17.64 0.79 -2.76
N SER A 249 17.35 0.95 -4.04
CA SER A 249 18.13 1.83 -4.92
C SER A 249 18.18 3.25 -4.39
N ARG A 250 19.28 3.95 -4.71
CA ARG A 250 19.48 5.39 -4.47
C ARG A 250 19.63 6.18 -5.75
N THR A 251 19.37 5.56 -6.89
CA THR A 251 19.44 6.21 -8.20
C THR A 251 18.56 7.45 -8.26
N GLY A 252 19.18 8.60 -8.56
CA GLY A 252 18.53 9.90 -8.68
C GLY A 252 18.39 10.68 -7.38
N VAL A 253 18.97 10.20 -6.27
CA VAL A 253 18.94 10.88 -4.97
C VAL A 253 20.28 10.84 -4.21
N GLU A 254 21.33 10.31 -4.82
CA GLU A 254 22.63 10.03 -4.21
C GLU A 254 23.25 11.28 -3.57
N ASP A 255 23.13 12.43 -4.23
CA ASP A 255 23.73 13.69 -3.82
C ASP A 255 22.79 14.60 -3.01
N LEU A 256 21.59 14.12 -2.68
CA LEU A 256 20.60 14.90 -1.93
C LEU A 256 20.79 14.74 -0.42
N PRO A 257 20.41 15.74 0.39
CA PRO A 257 20.33 15.57 1.84
C PRO A 257 19.48 14.34 2.20
N HIS A 258 20.03 13.48 3.06
CA HIS A 258 19.47 12.18 3.44
C HIS A 258 19.46 11.11 2.34
N GLY A 259 20.10 11.33 1.19
CA GLY A 259 20.22 10.35 0.10
C GLY A 259 20.89 9.04 0.50
N ASP A 260 21.78 9.09 1.48
CA ASP A 260 22.55 7.96 2.03
C ASP A 260 21.87 7.26 3.22
N GLU A 261 20.73 7.76 3.69
CA GLU A 261 20.01 7.17 4.81
C GLU A 261 19.55 5.74 4.52
N ALA A 262 19.65 4.85 5.51
CA ALA A 262 19.17 3.48 5.41
C ALA A 262 17.63 3.41 5.33
N GLY A 263 17.12 2.45 4.56
CA GLY A 263 15.69 2.15 4.45
C GLY A 263 15.17 2.12 3.02
N GLY A 264 13.85 2.07 2.87
CA GLY A 264 13.18 2.08 1.57
C GLY A 264 12.95 3.49 1.04
N LEU A 265 13.36 3.75 -0.20
CA LEU A 265 13.07 4.95 -0.98
C LEU A 265 11.70 4.84 -1.65
N SER A 266 10.95 5.94 -1.63
CA SER A 266 9.62 6.09 -2.22
C SER A 266 9.49 7.47 -2.89
N GLY A 267 8.39 7.70 -3.61
CA GLY A 267 8.16 8.94 -4.33
C GLY A 267 8.68 8.88 -5.77
N ARG A 268 8.88 10.05 -6.39
CA ARG A 268 9.13 10.17 -7.83
C ARG A 268 10.27 9.26 -8.34
N PRO A 269 11.42 9.10 -7.68
CA PRO A 269 12.53 8.27 -8.18
C PRO A 269 12.14 6.80 -8.44
N VAL A 270 11.19 6.26 -7.68
CA VAL A 270 10.74 4.86 -7.83
C VAL A 270 9.81 4.67 -9.04
N GLY A 271 9.32 5.76 -9.63
CA GLY A 271 8.28 5.72 -10.67
C GLY A 271 8.64 4.85 -11.86
N HIS A 272 9.88 4.98 -12.37
CA HIS A 272 10.33 4.19 -13.52
C HIS A 272 10.42 2.70 -13.20
N LEU A 273 11.16 2.35 -12.14
CA LEU A 273 11.39 0.97 -11.73
C LEU A 273 10.08 0.24 -11.42
N SER A 274 9.19 0.88 -10.67
CA SER A 274 7.88 0.30 -10.36
C SER A 274 7.00 0.12 -11.60
N THR A 275 7.08 1.00 -12.61
CA THR A 275 6.34 0.81 -13.88
C THR A 275 6.91 -0.36 -14.68
N GLN A 276 8.23 -0.53 -14.70
CA GLN A 276 8.88 -1.67 -15.37
C GLN A 276 8.46 -3.00 -14.73
N ILE A 277 8.44 -3.08 -13.40
CA ILE A 277 8.02 -4.28 -12.69
C ILE A 277 6.55 -4.62 -12.97
N ILE A 278 5.65 -3.62 -12.98
CA ILE A 278 4.25 -3.84 -13.38
C ILE A 278 4.17 -4.45 -14.78
N LYS A 279 4.91 -3.90 -15.74
CA LYS A 279 4.94 -4.40 -17.12
C LYS A 279 5.44 -5.86 -17.19
N GLN A 280 6.53 -6.16 -16.50
CA GLN A 280 7.09 -7.52 -16.50
C GLN A 280 6.12 -8.55 -15.91
N PHE A 281 5.42 -8.20 -14.81
CA PHE A 281 4.38 -9.07 -14.24
C PHE A 281 3.17 -9.21 -15.15
N HIS A 282 2.69 -8.11 -15.74
CA HIS A 282 1.55 -8.14 -16.67
C HIS A 282 1.81 -9.08 -17.86
N GLU A 283 3.01 -9.01 -18.45
CA GLU A 283 3.43 -9.90 -19.55
C GLU A 283 3.42 -11.39 -19.17
N ARG A 284 3.77 -11.72 -17.92
CA ARG A 284 3.82 -13.11 -17.43
C ARG A 284 2.49 -13.64 -16.93
N LEU A 285 1.64 -12.75 -16.42
CA LEU A 285 0.34 -13.09 -15.84
C LEU A 285 -0.78 -13.14 -16.89
N GLU A 286 -0.59 -12.54 -18.07
CA GLU A 286 -1.50 -12.61 -19.22
C GLU A 286 -2.96 -12.30 -18.84
N ASP A 287 -3.19 -11.20 -18.13
CA ASP A 287 -4.52 -10.78 -17.62
C ASP A 287 -5.23 -11.73 -16.65
N LYS A 288 -4.60 -12.85 -16.25
CA LYS A 288 -5.17 -13.81 -15.28
C LYS A 288 -5.27 -13.23 -13.87
N LEU A 289 -4.46 -12.21 -13.57
CA LEU A 289 -4.33 -11.61 -12.25
C LEU A 289 -4.30 -10.08 -12.33
N PRO A 290 -5.21 -9.36 -11.67
CA PRO A 290 -5.17 -7.90 -11.67
C PRO A 290 -3.97 -7.36 -10.88
N ILE A 291 -3.39 -6.28 -11.39
CA ILE A 291 -2.25 -5.59 -10.75
C ILE A 291 -2.71 -4.22 -10.23
N ILE A 292 -2.43 -3.94 -8.97
CA ILE A 292 -2.55 -2.62 -8.35
C ILE A 292 -1.19 -1.93 -8.42
N GLY A 293 -1.09 -0.90 -9.25
CA GLY A 293 0.14 -0.16 -9.53
C GLY A 293 0.46 0.90 -8.47
N VAL A 294 1.66 0.88 -7.91
CA VAL A 294 2.09 1.77 -6.83
C VAL A 294 3.56 2.16 -7.02
N GLY A 295 3.89 3.41 -6.69
CA GLY A 295 5.26 3.92 -6.72
C GLY A 295 5.44 5.07 -7.70
N GLY A 296 5.90 6.22 -7.18
CA GLY A 296 6.22 7.41 -7.98
C GLY A 296 5.05 8.07 -8.72
N ILE A 297 3.81 7.84 -8.29
CA ILE A 297 2.63 8.49 -8.88
C ILE A 297 2.45 9.85 -8.22
N ASP A 298 2.83 10.91 -8.92
CA ASP A 298 2.72 12.31 -8.48
C ASP A 298 1.93 13.20 -9.47
N SER A 299 1.28 12.59 -10.46
CA SER A 299 0.36 13.24 -11.39
C SER A 299 -0.65 12.24 -11.97
N GLY A 300 -1.69 12.74 -12.65
CA GLY A 300 -2.66 11.90 -13.35
C GLY A 300 -2.04 11.11 -14.51
N GLU A 301 -1.12 11.72 -15.25
CA GLU A 301 -0.37 11.07 -16.33
C GLU A 301 0.47 9.90 -15.80
N LYS A 302 1.06 10.05 -14.61
CA LYS A 302 1.79 8.95 -13.96
C LYS A 302 0.88 7.81 -13.53
N ALA A 303 -0.38 8.08 -13.16
CA ALA A 303 -1.35 7.02 -12.91
C ALA A 303 -1.69 6.28 -14.21
N VAL A 304 -1.95 7.01 -15.30
CA VAL A 304 -2.20 6.41 -16.63
C VAL A 304 -1.00 5.58 -17.12
N GLN A 305 0.24 6.02 -16.86
CA GLN A 305 1.43 5.22 -17.19
C GLN A 305 1.47 3.86 -16.48
N LYS A 306 0.90 3.75 -15.28
CA LYS A 306 0.78 2.45 -14.58
C LYS A 306 -0.26 1.57 -15.26
N LEU A 307 -1.39 2.14 -15.67
CA LEU A 307 -2.43 1.42 -16.40
C LEU A 307 -1.92 0.92 -17.76
N GLN A 308 -1.21 1.77 -18.51
CA GLN A 308 -0.58 1.39 -19.77
C GLN A 308 0.48 0.29 -19.62
N ALA A 309 1.07 0.15 -18.43
CA ALA A 309 1.99 -0.93 -18.12
C ALA A 309 1.29 -2.23 -17.70
N GLY A 310 -0.05 -2.23 -17.56
CA GLY A 310 -0.84 -3.41 -17.20
C GLY A 310 -1.49 -3.37 -15.82
N ALA A 311 -1.44 -2.24 -15.09
CA ALA A 311 -2.17 -2.10 -13.84
C ALA A 311 -3.68 -1.90 -14.09
N SER A 312 -4.53 -2.55 -13.29
CA SER A 312 -5.99 -2.37 -13.32
C SER A 312 -6.42 -1.17 -12.46
N MET A 313 -5.67 -0.90 -11.38
CA MET A 313 -5.90 0.18 -10.41
C MET A 313 -4.56 0.75 -9.93
N VAL A 314 -4.58 1.85 -9.18
CA VAL A 314 -3.37 2.46 -8.60
C VAL A 314 -3.51 2.80 -7.12
N GLN A 315 -2.40 2.89 -6.40
CA GLN A 315 -2.37 3.48 -5.04
C GLN A 315 -1.41 4.67 -4.94
N LEU A 316 -1.78 5.63 -4.09
CA LEU A 316 -1.01 6.83 -3.80
C LEU A 316 -0.46 6.83 -2.37
N TYR A 317 0.73 7.40 -2.19
CA TYR A 317 1.29 7.74 -0.87
C TYR A 317 2.14 9.01 -0.98
N SER A 318 3.41 8.89 -1.39
CA SER A 318 4.35 10.01 -1.38
C SER A 318 3.88 11.15 -2.28
N GLY A 319 3.29 10.84 -3.45
CA GLY A 319 2.67 11.86 -4.31
C GLY A 319 1.64 12.72 -3.58
N MET A 320 0.79 12.12 -2.74
CA MET A 320 -0.18 12.87 -1.92
C MET A 320 0.52 13.79 -0.90
N ILE A 321 1.64 13.36 -0.32
CA ILE A 321 2.43 14.21 0.60
C ILE A 321 3.03 15.42 -0.13
N TYR A 322 3.48 15.28 -1.37
CA TYR A 322 4.12 16.41 -2.07
C TYR A 322 3.12 17.30 -2.82
N LYS A 323 2.08 16.71 -3.40
CA LYS A 323 1.10 17.40 -4.27
C LYS A 323 -0.22 17.72 -3.57
N GLY A 324 -0.51 17.05 -2.46
CA GLY A 324 -1.72 17.21 -1.68
C GLY A 324 -2.89 16.33 -2.16
N PRO A 325 -4.04 16.36 -1.46
CA PRO A 325 -5.14 15.42 -1.72
C PRO A 325 -5.85 15.60 -3.07
N ARG A 326 -5.71 16.77 -3.73
CA ARG A 326 -6.24 16.97 -5.09
C ARG A 326 -5.64 16.02 -6.13
N LEU A 327 -4.49 15.42 -5.83
CA LEU A 327 -3.88 14.40 -6.68
C LEU A 327 -4.84 13.22 -6.92
N VAL A 328 -5.68 12.86 -5.93
CA VAL A 328 -6.66 11.77 -6.09
C VAL A 328 -7.61 12.07 -7.24
N GLN A 329 -8.24 13.26 -7.21
CA GLN A 329 -9.13 13.72 -8.28
C GLN A 329 -8.42 13.76 -9.64
N GLN A 330 -7.20 14.31 -9.70
CA GLN A 330 -6.42 14.40 -10.93
C GLN A 330 -6.13 13.01 -11.54
N CYS A 331 -5.83 12.02 -10.70
CA CYS A 331 -5.63 10.65 -11.15
C CYS A 331 -6.93 10.03 -11.68
N VAL A 332 -8.07 10.23 -11.00
CA VAL A 332 -9.35 9.69 -11.48
C VAL A 332 -9.72 10.33 -12.82
N GLU A 333 -9.64 11.65 -12.96
CA GLU A 333 -9.96 12.37 -14.20
C GLU A 333 -9.08 11.91 -15.38
N ALA A 334 -7.77 11.77 -15.15
CA ALA A 334 -6.84 11.28 -16.17
C ALA A 334 -7.13 9.83 -16.59
N ILE A 335 -7.47 8.96 -15.63
CA ILE A 335 -7.84 7.57 -15.91
C ILE A 335 -9.17 7.51 -16.68
N THR A 336 -10.17 8.33 -16.32
CA THR A 336 -11.42 8.45 -17.08
C THR A 336 -11.13 8.81 -18.54
N SER A 337 -10.34 9.87 -18.76
CA SER A 337 -9.99 10.29 -20.13
C SER A 337 -9.23 9.21 -20.90
N TYR A 338 -8.39 8.43 -20.23
CA TYR A 338 -7.69 7.31 -20.86
C TYR A 338 -8.65 6.17 -21.24
N ARG A 339 -9.58 5.78 -20.36
CA ARG A 339 -10.57 4.72 -20.60
C ARG A 339 -11.66 5.12 -21.61
N ASP A 340 -11.93 6.42 -21.79
CA ASP A 340 -12.89 6.87 -22.80
C ASP A 340 -12.31 6.78 -24.23
N ILE A 341 -10.98 6.70 -24.37
CA ILE A 341 -10.28 6.62 -25.65
C ILE A 341 -10.12 5.17 -26.14
N TYR A 342 -10.07 4.20 -25.22
CA TYR A 342 -9.74 2.79 -25.49
C TYR A 342 -10.81 1.85 -24.91
#